data_AF-A0A7C3BU56-F1
#
_entry.id   AF-A0A7C3BU56-F1
#
_cell.length_a   1.000
_cell.length_b   1.000
_cell.length_c   1.000
_cell.angle_alpha   90.00
_cell.angle_beta   90.00
_cell.angle_gamma   90.00
#
_symmetry.space_group_name_H-M   'P 1'
#
loop_
_entity.id
_entity.type
_entity.pdbx_description
1 polymer ?
#
loop_
_entity_poly.entity_id
_entity_poly.type
_entity_poly.pdbx_seq_one_letter_code
_entity_poly.pdbx_strand_id
1 'polypeptide(L)'
;MSNGSDLKEKRAKRLPASRTGKTIAFLGMVIGTAGTGAVIAFLAAFISGLVMRGWNIGFASLGILLLLMILGYLAGVIVGIVLTDKVFHYRGSLLFAIPGSIMGTGLVFVLAADPLNLDPAISILFTCLFLFPPLLGTTGFHLGRKRNS
;
A
#
# COMPACT_ATOMS: atom_id res chain seq x y z
N MET A 1 4.19 -33.76 -36.04
CA MET A 1 5.37 -33.43 -35.21
C MET A 1 5.45 -31.91 -35.06
N SER A 2 4.81 -31.33 -34.04
CA SER A 2 5.05 -29.96 -33.55
C SER A 2 4.14 -29.75 -32.33
N ASN A 3 4.58 -30.12 -31.13
CA ASN A 3 3.84 -29.76 -29.90
C ASN A 3 4.69 -29.78 -28.63
N GLY A 4 6.01 -29.55 -28.76
CA GLY A 4 6.95 -29.57 -27.62
C GLY A 4 7.65 -28.24 -27.37
N SER A 5 7.91 -27.46 -28.43
CA SER A 5 8.57 -26.15 -28.37
C SER A 5 7.63 -25.05 -27.86
N ASP A 6 6.36 -25.10 -28.27
CA ASP A 6 5.35 -24.09 -27.94
C ASP A 6 5.00 -24.05 -26.44
N LEU A 7 5.04 -25.22 -25.78
CA LEU A 7 4.85 -25.33 -24.33
C LEU A 7 6.04 -24.81 -23.52
N LYS A 8 7.26 -24.85 -24.07
CA LYS A 8 8.45 -24.28 -23.42
C LYS A 8 8.47 -22.75 -23.52
N GLU A 9 8.04 -22.21 -24.65
CA GLU A 9 7.96 -20.76 -24.88
C GLU A 9 6.87 -20.11 -24.00
N LYS A 10 5.71 -20.76 -23.85
CA LYS A 10 4.67 -20.31 -22.92
C LYS A 10 5.03 -20.48 -21.44
N ARG A 11 5.93 -21.41 -21.09
CA ARG A 11 6.46 -21.55 -19.72
C ARG A 11 7.55 -20.52 -19.41
N ALA A 12 8.40 -20.17 -20.37
CA ALA A 12 9.44 -19.14 -20.20
C ALA A 12 8.86 -17.74 -19.93
N LYS A 13 7.61 -17.49 -20.36
CA LYS A 13 6.87 -16.26 -20.07
C LYS A 13 6.21 -16.21 -18.69
N ARG A 14 6.17 -17.33 -17.94
CA ARG A 14 5.53 -17.41 -16.62
C ARG A 14 6.57 -17.28 -15.50
N LEU A 15 6.84 -16.03 -15.14
CA LEU A 15 7.52 -15.58 -13.92
C LEU A 15 9.00 -16.00 -13.76
N PRO A 16 9.84 -15.10 -13.22
CA PRO A 16 11.26 -15.35 -13.07
C PRO A 16 11.50 -16.50 -12.09
N ALA A 17 12.13 -17.56 -12.59
CA ALA A 17 12.47 -18.77 -11.85
C ALA A 17 13.66 -18.58 -10.86
N SER A 18 14.04 -17.36 -10.51
CA SER A 18 15.12 -17.06 -9.55
C SER A 18 14.57 -16.39 -8.28
N ARG A 19 15.17 -16.67 -7.11
CA ARG A 19 14.87 -15.96 -5.84
C ARG A 19 14.85 -14.44 -6.04
N THR A 20 15.77 -13.93 -6.86
CA THR A 20 15.93 -12.51 -7.17
C THR A 20 14.70 -11.90 -7.86
N GLY A 21 14.06 -12.63 -8.78
CA GLY A 21 12.88 -12.14 -9.48
C GLY A 21 11.64 -11.99 -8.59
N LYS A 22 11.53 -12.82 -7.54
CA LYS A 22 10.47 -12.70 -6.53
C LYS A 22 10.66 -11.47 -5.65
N THR A 23 11.90 -11.16 -5.27
CA THR A 23 12.23 -9.96 -4.48
C THR A 23 11.96 -8.68 -5.26
N ILE A 24 12.34 -8.63 -6.54
CA ILE A 24 12.10 -7.46 -7.40
C ILE A 24 10.59 -7.24 -7.61
N ALA A 25 9.83 -8.31 -7.85
CA ALA A 25 8.37 -8.21 -7.97
C ALA A 25 7.72 -7.75 -6.66
N PHE A 26 8.20 -8.23 -5.51
CA PHE A 26 7.73 -7.78 -4.20
C PHE A 26 8.03 -6.30 -3.97
N LEU A 27 9.27 -5.86 -4.23
CA LEU A 27 9.65 -4.45 -4.09
C LEU A 27 8.83 -3.56 -5.02
N GLY A 28 8.64 -3.98 -6.27
CA GLY A 28 7.80 -3.27 -7.24
C GLY A 28 6.34 -3.16 -6.78
N MET A 29 5.80 -4.19 -6.12
CA MET A 29 4.47 -4.15 -5.54
C MET A 29 4.38 -3.18 -4.35
N VAL A 30 5.36 -3.19 -3.45
CA VAL A 30 5.41 -2.23 -2.32
C VAL A 30 5.53 -0.79 -2.83
N ILE A 31 6.43 -0.52 -3.78
CA ILE A 31 6.63 0.82 -4.33
C ILE A 31 5.39 1.25 -5.12
N GLY A 32 4.79 0.36 -5.92
CA GLY A 32 3.59 0.66 -6.68
C GLY A 32 2.39 0.99 -5.79
N THR A 33 2.17 0.19 -4.75
CA THR A 33 1.08 0.40 -3.78
C THR A 33 1.28 1.65 -2.94
N ALA A 34 2.51 1.92 -2.48
CA ALA A 34 2.84 3.16 -1.79
C ALA A 34 2.66 4.38 -2.71
N GLY A 35 3.07 4.26 -3.98
CA GLY A 35 2.93 5.32 -4.98
C GLY A 35 1.48 5.67 -5.29
N THR A 36 0.62 4.67 -5.53
CA THR A 36 -0.82 4.91 -5.72
C THR A 36 -1.48 5.46 -4.47
N GLY A 37 -1.07 4.98 -3.29
CA GLY A 37 -1.44 5.54 -1.99
C GLY A 37 -1.14 7.05 -1.92
N ALA A 38 0.09 7.43 -2.25
CA ALA A 38 0.55 8.82 -2.24
C ALA A 38 -0.27 9.71 -3.17
N VAL A 39 -0.51 9.26 -4.40
CA VAL A 39 -1.26 10.02 -5.41
C VAL A 39 -2.69 10.25 -4.96
N ILE A 40 -3.36 9.22 -4.44
CA ILE A 40 -4.76 9.33 -3.99
C ILE A 40 -4.86 10.18 -2.71
N ALA A 41 -3.91 10.04 -1.78
CA ALA A 41 -3.81 10.90 -0.61
C ALA A 41 -3.64 12.38 -0.99
N PHE A 42 -2.77 12.66 -1.96
CA PHE A 42 -2.54 14.00 -2.47
C PHE A 42 -3.81 14.57 -3.13
N LEU A 43 -4.48 13.79 -3.97
CA LEU A 43 -5.75 14.20 -4.60
C LEU A 43 -6.84 14.47 -3.55
N ALA A 44 -6.97 13.59 -2.55
CA ALA A 44 -7.93 13.77 -1.46
C ALA A 44 -7.64 15.05 -0.65
N ALA A 45 -6.38 15.29 -0.29
CA ALA A 45 -5.97 16.48 0.42
C ALA A 45 -6.17 17.76 -0.41
N PHE A 46 -5.88 17.69 -1.72
CA PHE A 46 -6.06 18.81 -2.65
C PHE A 46 -7.53 19.18 -2.83
N ILE A 47 -8.41 18.19 -3.05
CA ILE A 47 -9.86 18.41 -3.15
C ILE A 47 -10.40 18.97 -1.84
N SER A 48 -9.97 18.43 -0.71
CA SER A 48 -10.35 18.95 0.62
C SER A 48 -9.93 20.41 0.80
N GLY A 49 -8.68 20.73 0.43
CA GLY A 49 -8.16 22.10 0.48
C GLY A 49 -8.94 23.07 -0.40
N LEU A 50 -9.38 22.62 -1.59
CA LEU A 50 -10.21 23.42 -2.49
C LEU A 50 -11.60 23.69 -1.90
N VAL A 51 -12.25 22.66 -1.33
CA VAL A 51 -13.57 22.80 -0.69
C VAL A 51 -13.50 23.74 0.51
N MET A 52 -12.43 23.66 1.30
CA MET A 52 -12.26 24.47 2.51
C MET A 52 -11.81 25.91 2.22
N ARG A 53 -11.32 26.21 1.01
CA ARG A 53 -10.83 27.55 0.64
C ARG A 53 -11.90 28.65 0.74
N GLY A 54 -13.19 28.28 0.73
CA GLY A 54 -14.31 29.20 0.91
C GLY A 54 -14.79 29.35 2.35
N TRP A 55 -14.28 28.55 3.29
CA TRP A 55 -14.74 28.51 4.68
C TRP A 55 -13.60 28.95 5.60
N ASN A 56 -13.77 30.02 6.39
CA ASN A 56 -12.78 30.50 7.36
C ASN A 56 -12.71 29.58 8.60
N ILE A 57 -12.29 28.32 8.42
CA ILE A 57 -12.35 27.27 9.46
C ILE A 57 -11.08 27.25 10.35
N GLY A 58 -10.06 28.07 10.07
CA GLY A 58 -8.87 28.17 10.92
C GLY A 58 -8.18 26.83 11.18
N PHE A 59 -7.74 26.56 12.41
CA PHE A 59 -7.02 25.32 12.76
C PHE A 59 -7.80 24.02 12.54
N ALA A 60 -9.14 24.05 12.56
CA ALA A 60 -9.94 22.86 12.31
C ALA A 60 -9.82 22.37 10.85
N SER A 61 -9.44 23.25 9.91
CA SER A 61 -9.17 22.81 8.54
C SER A 61 -7.94 21.93 8.43
N LEU A 62 -6.90 22.17 9.24
CA LEU A 62 -5.68 21.35 9.24
C LEU A 62 -5.98 19.91 9.70
N GLY A 63 -6.76 19.76 10.77
CA GLY A 63 -7.14 18.44 11.28
C GLY A 63 -7.93 17.62 10.27
N ILE A 64 -8.89 18.26 9.59
CA ILE A 64 -9.69 17.62 8.53
C ILE A 64 -8.81 17.25 7.33
N LEU A 65 -7.92 18.15 6.90
CA LEU A 65 -7.01 17.89 5.77
C LEU A 65 -6.09 16.71 6.06
N LEU A 66 -5.57 16.63 7.29
CA LEU A 66 -4.72 15.53 7.74
C LEU A 66 -5.51 14.20 7.78
N LEU A 67 -6.73 14.22 8.32
CA LEU A 67 -7.61 13.05 8.38
C LEU A 67 -7.93 12.53 6.98
N LEU A 68 -8.31 13.40 6.03
CA LEU A 68 -8.63 13.01 4.66
C LEU A 68 -7.38 12.54 3.90
N MET A 69 -6.20 13.08 4.20
CA MET A 69 -4.95 12.59 3.63
C MET A 69 -4.64 11.16 4.11
N ILE A 70 -4.82 10.86 5.40
CA ILE A 70 -4.61 9.52 5.96
C ILE A 70 -5.61 8.52 5.38
N LEU A 71 -6.90 8.89 5.34
CA LEU A 71 -7.95 8.06 4.75
C LEU A 71 -7.74 7.85 3.24
N GLY A 72 -7.33 8.90 2.54
CA GLY A 72 -6.98 8.85 1.12
C GLY A 72 -5.79 7.95 0.84
N TYR A 73 -4.76 7.99 1.69
CA TYR A 73 -3.62 7.09 1.60
C TYR A 73 -4.04 5.63 1.78
N LEU A 74 -4.85 5.33 2.79
CA LEU A 74 -5.34 3.98 3.04
C LEU A 74 -6.16 3.45 1.85
N ALA A 75 -7.09 4.26 1.35
CA ALA A 75 -7.88 3.93 0.16
C ALA A 75 -6.97 3.70 -1.05
N GLY A 76 -5.96 4.55 -1.25
CA GLY A 76 -5.03 4.43 -2.37
C GLY A 76 -4.07 3.25 -2.27
N VAL A 77 -3.68 2.82 -1.07
CA VAL A 77 -2.93 1.58 -0.85
C VAL A 77 -3.80 0.38 -1.23
N ILE A 78 -5.08 0.35 -0.82
CA ILE A 78 -6.02 -0.72 -1.20
C ILE A 78 -6.21 -0.76 -2.72
N VAL A 79 -6.46 0.39 -3.36
CA VAL A 79 -6.56 0.49 -4.81
C VAL A 79 -5.28 0.03 -5.49
N GLY A 80 -4.12 0.41 -4.96
CA GLY A 80 -2.81 -0.03 -5.45
C GLY A 80 -2.64 -1.54 -5.41
N ILE A 81 -3.09 -2.19 -4.34
CA ILE A 81 -3.00 -3.64 -4.18
C ILE A 81 -3.91 -4.32 -5.21
N VAL A 82 -5.14 -3.81 -5.40
CA VAL A 82 -6.08 -4.29 -6.43
C VAL A 82 -5.51 -4.09 -7.83
N LEU A 83 -4.92 -2.92 -8.12
CA LEU A 83 -4.31 -2.64 -9.41
C LEU A 83 -3.14 -3.58 -9.68
N THR A 84 -2.32 -3.81 -8.67
CA THR A 84 -1.14 -4.69 -8.77
C THR A 84 -1.56 -6.15 -8.94
N ASP A 85 -2.58 -6.60 -8.23
CA ASP A 85 -3.20 -7.93 -8.43
C ASP A 85 -3.67 -8.11 -9.87
N LYS A 86 -4.36 -7.09 -10.42
CA LYS A 86 -4.88 -7.10 -11.78
C LYS A 86 -3.80 -7.03 -12.86
N VAL A 87 -2.75 -6.23 -12.66
CA VAL A 87 -1.65 -6.05 -13.62
C VAL A 87 -0.71 -7.26 -13.62
N PHE A 88 -0.31 -7.73 -12.44
CA PHE A 88 0.66 -8.83 -12.30
C PHE A 88 0.01 -10.21 -12.25
N HIS A 89 -1.33 -10.31 -12.32
CA HIS A 89 -2.10 -11.56 -12.22
C HIS A 89 -1.65 -12.44 -11.04
N TYR A 90 -1.29 -11.79 -9.94
CA TYR A 90 -0.61 -12.43 -8.82
C TYR A 90 -1.66 -13.01 -7.87
N ARG A 91 -1.94 -14.33 -7.93
CA ARG A 91 -2.92 -15.02 -7.06
C ARG A 91 -2.59 -14.93 -5.55
N GLY A 92 -2.77 -13.77 -4.95
CA GLY A 92 -2.72 -13.56 -3.51
C GLY A 92 -4.13 -13.41 -2.94
N SER A 93 -4.23 -13.25 -1.62
CA SER A 93 -5.52 -13.06 -0.96
C SER A 93 -5.69 -11.58 -0.59
N LEU A 94 -6.52 -10.88 -1.37
CA LEU A 94 -6.98 -9.52 -1.08
C LEU A 94 -7.60 -9.41 0.34
N LEU A 95 -8.23 -10.49 0.80
CA LEU A 95 -8.81 -10.61 2.14
C LEU A 95 -7.80 -10.47 3.29
N PHE A 96 -6.52 -10.78 3.07
CA PHE A 96 -5.46 -10.57 4.07
C PHE A 96 -4.69 -9.26 3.88
N ALA A 97 -4.79 -8.64 2.70
CA ALA A 97 -4.09 -7.41 2.38
C ALA A 97 -4.73 -6.19 3.06
N ILE A 98 -6.07 -6.12 3.05
CA ILE A 98 -6.86 -5.05 3.68
C ILE A 98 -6.63 -4.98 5.20
N PRO A 99 -6.79 -6.08 5.97
CA PRO A 99 -6.50 -6.04 7.41
C PRO A 99 -5.02 -5.78 7.70
N GLY A 100 -4.11 -6.24 6.83
CA GLY A 100 -2.68 -5.93 6.93
C GLY A 100 -2.37 -4.44 6.80
N SER A 101 -2.95 -3.75 5.82
CA SER A 101 -2.77 -2.29 5.66
C SER A 101 -3.40 -1.50 6.80
N ILE A 102 -4.55 -1.96 7.32
CA ILE A 102 -5.21 -1.36 8.48
C ILE A 102 -4.33 -1.54 9.72
N MET A 103 -3.81 -2.74 9.98
CA MET A 103 -2.89 -2.99 11.08
C MET A 103 -1.60 -2.17 10.96
N GLY A 104 -1.02 -2.03 9.78
CA GLY A 104 0.16 -1.17 9.57
C GLY A 104 -0.12 0.30 9.85
N THR A 105 -1.30 0.79 9.50
CA THR A 105 -1.73 2.16 9.83
C THR A 105 -1.97 2.32 11.33
N GLY A 106 -2.65 1.35 11.95
CA GLY A 106 -2.89 1.32 13.39
C GLY A 106 -1.61 1.26 14.21
N LEU A 107 -0.60 0.50 13.75
CA LEU A 107 0.71 0.43 14.39
C LEU A 107 1.37 1.80 14.45
N VAL A 108 1.28 2.58 13.37
CA VAL A 108 1.81 3.95 13.33
C VAL A 108 1.07 4.88 14.29
N PHE A 109 -0.25 4.74 14.43
CA PHE A 109 -1.01 5.49 15.43
C PHE A 109 -0.63 5.11 16.87
N VAL A 110 -0.34 3.83 17.15
CA VAL A 110 0.14 3.39 18.46
C VAL A 110 1.55 3.94 18.74
N LEU A 111 2.42 3.95 17.72
CA LEU A 111 3.73 4.61 17.80
C LEU A 111 3.61 6.13 18.01
N ALA A 112 2.63 6.77 17.38
CA ALA A 112 2.34 8.20 17.55
C ALA A 112 1.69 8.54 18.90
N ALA A 113 0.95 7.61 19.51
CA ALA A 113 0.32 7.76 20.81
C ALA A 113 1.31 7.62 21.99
N ASP A 114 2.56 7.30 21.68
CA ASP A 114 3.73 7.36 22.56
C ASP A 114 3.55 6.73 23.96
N PRO A 115 3.46 5.38 24.06
CA PRO A 115 3.57 4.69 25.34
C PRO A 115 5.01 4.60 25.89
N LEU A 116 6.03 5.02 25.12
CA LEU A 116 7.46 4.87 25.46
C LEU A 116 8.23 6.20 25.61
N ASN A 117 7.59 7.36 25.48
CA ASN A 117 8.18 8.70 25.64
C ASN A 117 9.39 8.96 24.70
N LEU A 118 9.34 8.41 23.49
CA LEU A 118 10.30 8.76 22.45
C LEU A 118 9.74 9.97 21.72
N ASP A 119 10.33 11.16 21.92
CA ASP A 119 10.03 12.37 21.13
C ASP A 119 10.04 12.04 19.63
N PRO A 120 8.86 11.76 19.02
CA PRO A 120 8.84 11.22 17.69
C PRO A 120 8.85 12.43 16.78
N ALA A 121 10.02 12.73 16.23
CA ALA A 121 10.12 13.72 15.17
C ALA A 121 9.04 13.42 14.12
N ILE A 122 8.19 14.41 13.80
CA ILE A 122 7.03 14.28 12.90
C ILE A 122 7.41 13.59 11.58
N SER A 123 8.63 13.85 11.10
CA SER A 123 9.22 13.22 9.92
C SER A 123 9.30 11.68 10.01
N ILE A 124 9.59 11.13 11.18
CA ILE A 124 9.68 9.69 11.42
C ILE A 124 8.28 9.07 11.36
N LEU A 125 7.29 9.68 12.02
CA LEU A 125 5.90 9.20 11.98
C LEU A 125 5.34 9.19 10.56
N PHE A 126 5.60 10.24 9.78
CA PHE A 126 5.22 10.28 8.36
C PHE A 126 5.91 9.19 7.54
N THR A 127 7.21 8.97 7.76
CA THR A 127 7.97 7.92 7.09
C THR A 127 7.38 6.54 7.43
N CYS A 128 7.07 6.31 8.70
CA CYS A 128 6.45 5.08 9.18
C CYS A 128 5.05 4.87 8.56
N LEU A 129 4.23 5.92 8.45
CA LEU A 129 2.92 5.88 7.79
C LEU A 129 3.04 5.53 6.30
N PHE A 130 4.10 5.97 5.64
CA PHE A 130 4.35 5.61 4.24
C PHE A 130 4.88 4.19 4.08
N LEU A 131 5.69 3.69 5.02
CA LEU A 131 6.35 2.40 4.89
C LEU A 131 5.50 1.22 5.39
N PHE A 132 4.92 1.32 6.58
CA PHE A 132 4.31 0.18 7.27
C PHE A 132 3.01 -0.33 6.62
N PRO A 133 2.04 0.50 6.24
CA PRO A 133 0.80 0.04 5.61
C PRO A 133 1.02 -0.76 4.31
N PRO A 134 1.84 -0.32 3.32
CA PRO A 134 2.10 -1.12 2.14
C PRO A 134 2.96 -2.35 2.46
N LEU A 135 3.91 -2.28 3.39
CA LEU A 135 4.68 -3.47 3.80
C LEU A 135 3.81 -4.55 4.43
N LEU A 136 2.98 -4.19 5.40
CA LEU A 136 2.08 -5.14 6.08
C LEU A 136 0.95 -5.60 5.15
N GLY A 137 0.41 -4.71 4.31
CA GLY A 137 -0.58 -5.08 3.28
C GLY A 137 -0.03 -6.09 2.27
N THR A 138 1.18 -5.85 1.74
CA THR A 138 1.84 -6.78 0.80
C THR A 138 2.31 -8.08 1.45
N THR A 139 2.72 -8.03 2.72
CA THR A 139 3.06 -9.21 3.52
C THR A 139 1.81 -10.06 3.79
N GLY A 140 0.70 -9.44 4.19
CA GLY A 140 -0.59 -10.10 4.37
C GLY A 140 -1.09 -10.75 3.07
N PHE A 141 -0.96 -10.04 1.95
CA PHE A 141 -1.28 -10.56 0.62
C PHE A 141 -0.50 -11.84 0.27
N HIS A 142 0.78 -11.92 0.64
CA HIS A 142 1.62 -13.10 0.45
C HIS A 142 1.32 -14.24 1.42
N LEU A 143 0.95 -13.96 2.68
CA LEU A 143 0.56 -14.97 3.67
C LEU A 143 -0.71 -15.72 3.24
N GLY A 144 -1.71 -15.01 2.71
CA GLY A 144 -2.94 -15.61 2.22
C GLY A 144 -2.74 -16.56 1.02
N ARG A 145 -1.63 -16.43 0.28
CA ARG A 145 -1.28 -17.36 -0.81
C ARG A 145 -0.93 -18.76 -0.31
N LYS A 146 -0.34 -18.89 0.89
CA LYS A 146 0.06 -20.19 1.45
C LYS A 146 -1.12 -21.02 1.97
N ARG A 147 -2.27 -20.39 2.25
CA ARG A 147 -3.44 -21.08 2.82
C ARG A 147 -4.36 -21.69 1.76
N ASN A 148 -4.29 -21.24 0.51
CA ASN A 148 -5.12 -21.71 -0.61
C ASN A 148 -4.35 -22.57 -1.64
N SER A 149 -3.16 -23.09 -1.30
CA SER A 149 -2.41 -24.10 -2.06
C SER A 149 -2.16 -25.31 -1.17
#